data_AF-A0A2D7JG57-F1
#
_entry.id   AF-A0A2D7JG57-F1
#
_cell.length_a   1.000
_cell.length_b   1.000
_cell.length_c   1.000
_cell.angle_alpha   90.00
_cell.angle_beta   90.00
_cell.angle_gamma   90.00
#
_symmetry.space_group_name_H-M   'P 1'
#
loop_
_entity.id
_entity.type
_entity.pdbx_description
1 polymer ?
#
loop_
_entity_poly.entity_id
_entity_poly.type
_entity_poly.pdbx_seq_one_letter_code
_entity_poly.pdbx_strand_id
1 'polypeptide(L)' 'MTFQISIIEITENSRVVSLHEELDESLEAFNQLINQRDWQPEDAAVSLTDITNNKRMAQYALQDFNYGQSGQG' A
#
# COMPACT_ATOMS: atom_id res chain seq x y z
N MET A 1 4.71 -12.23 15.18
CA MET A 1 5.04 -11.84 13.79
C MET A 1 4.64 -10.39 13.67
N THR A 2 5.33 -9.58 12.90
CA THR A 2 4.97 -8.17 12.76
C THR A 2 4.81 -7.85 11.29
N PHE A 3 3.64 -7.33 10.96
CA PHE A 3 3.24 -6.95 9.64
C PHE A 3 3.23 -5.43 9.55
N GLN A 4 3.81 -4.91 8.48
CA GLN A 4 3.94 -3.50 8.21
C GLN A 4 3.18 -3.16 6.94
N ILE A 5 2.27 -2.20 7.03
CA ILE A 5 1.64 -1.58 5.88
C ILE A 5 2.42 -0.31 5.56
N SER A 6 2.85 -0.18 4.31
CA SER A 6 3.59 0.98 3.83
C SER A 6 3.06 1.45 2.49
N ILE A 7 3.07 2.77 2.29
CA ILE A 7 2.81 3.36 0.98
C ILE A 7 4.17 3.59 0.32
N ILE A 8 4.34 3.03 -0.87
CA ILE A 8 5.47 3.22 -1.75
C ILE A 8 5.14 4.42 -2.63
N GLU A 9 6.03 5.40 -2.66
CA GLU A 9 5.93 6.59 -3.48
C GLU A 9 6.55 6.36 -4.86
N ILE A 10 6.23 7.21 -5.83
CA ILE A 10 6.83 7.21 -7.18
C ILE A 10 8.36 7.42 -7.14
N THR A 11 8.87 8.00 -6.06
CA THR A 11 10.29 8.26 -5.82
C THR A 11 11.02 7.06 -5.21
N GLU A 12 10.37 5.90 -5.13
CA GLU A 12 10.85 4.68 -4.46
C GLU A 12 11.05 4.83 -2.94
N ASN A 13 10.65 5.96 -2.36
CA ASN A 13 10.51 6.10 -0.92
C ASN A 13 9.32 5.29 -0.42
N SER A 14 9.39 4.89 0.85
CA SER A 14 8.29 4.21 1.51
C SER A 14 8.00 4.83 2.86
N ARG A 15 6.74 5.20 3.09
CA ARG A 15 6.27 5.66 4.40
C ARG A 15 5.49 4.56 5.09
N VAL A 16 5.80 4.32 6.36
CA VAL A 16 5.07 3.37 7.19
C VAL A 16 3.74 3.99 7.59
N VAL A 17 2.66 3.28 7.31
CA VAL A 17 1.29 3.71 7.67
C VAL A 17 0.89 3.09 8.99
N SER A 18 1.11 1.79 9.16
CA SER A 18 0.70 1.05 10.36
C SER A 18 1.51 -0.23 10.53
N LEU A 19 1.54 -0.69 11.79
CA LEU A 19 2.16 -1.94 12.22
C LEU A 19 1.11 -2.78 12.94
N HIS A 20 1.11 -4.08 12.69
CA HIS A 20 0.14 -5.03 13.22
C HIS A 20 0.86 -6.32 13.63
N GLU A 21 0.32 -7.00 14.65
CA GLU A 21 0.88 -8.26 15.14
C GLU A 21 0.15 -9.48 14.57
N GLU A 22 -1.11 -9.29 14.14
CA GLU A 22 -1.96 -10.32 13.56
C GLU A 22 -2.15 -10.13 12.06
N LEU A 23 -2.09 -11.22 11.30
CA LEU A 23 -2.24 -11.18 9.84
C LEU A 23 -3.65 -10.74 9.43
N ASP A 24 -4.68 -11.19 10.17
CA ASP A 24 -6.07 -10.88 9.87
C ASP A 24 -6.35 -9.37 9.96
N GLU A 25 -5.93 -8.75 11.07
CA GLU A 25 -6.00 -7.30 11.26
C GLU A 25 -5.20 -6.54 10.20
N SER A 26 -4.02 -7.06 9.83
CA SER A 26 -3.18 -6.45 8.80
C SER A 26 -3.85 -6.46 7.42
N LEU A 27 -4.52 -7.56 7.08
CA LEU A 27 -5.23 -7.70 5.80
C LEU A 27 -6.48 -6.82 5.78
N GLU A 28 -7.20 -6.72 6.90
CA GLU A 28 -8.33 -5.80 7.03
C GLU A 28 -7.89 -4.35 6.87
N ALA A 29 -6.86 -3.92 7.61
CA ALA A 29 -6.30 -2.57 7.53
C ALA A 29 -5.76 -2.26 6.12
N PHE A 30 -5.09 -3.23 5.48
CA PHE A 30 -4.60 -3.09 4.10
C PHE A 30 -5.75 -2.89 3.11
N ASN A 31 -6.82 -3.68 3.23
CA ASN A 31 -8.03 -3.52 2.41
C ASN A 31 -8.74 -2.19 2.69
N GLN A 32 -8.89 -1.80 3.94
CA GLN A 32 -9.50 -0.52 4.30
C GLN A 32 -8.72 0.65 3.71
N LEU A 33 -7.39 0.62 3.82
CA LEU A 33 -6.51 1.63 3.24
C LEU A 33 -6.76 1.71 1.73
N ILE A 34 -6.69 0.59 1.00
CA ILE A 34 -6.92 0.55 -0.47
C ILE A 34 -8.30 1.10 -0.87
N ASN A 35 -9.32 0.85 -0.06
CA ASN A 35 -10.69 1.28 -0.35
C ASN A 35 -10.97 2.74 0.00
N GLN A 36 -10.18 3.39 0.86
CA GLN A 36 -10.37 4.80 1.20
C GLN A 36 -10.14 5.74 0.01
N ARG A 37 -9.29 5.34 -0.93
CA ARG A 37 -8.98 6.09 -2.17
C ARG A 37 -8.50 7.55 -1.95
N ASP A 38 -8.04 7.88 -0.75
CA ASP A 38 -7.45 9.17 -0.40
C ASP A 38 -5.95 9.16 -0.72
N TRP A 39 -5.62 9.06 -2.01
CA TRP A 39 -4.23 8.94 -2.48
C TRP A 39 -3.65 10.26 -2.90
N GLN A 40 -2.40 10.47 -2.54
CA GLN A 40 -1.59 11.57 -3.05
C GLN A 40 -1.05 11.21 -4.45
N PRO A 41 -0.79 12.20 -5.31
CA PRO A 41 -0.25 11.96 -6.66
C PRO A 41 1.14 11.29 -6.64
N GLU A 42 1.86 11.41 -5.54
CA GLU A 42 3.13 10.74 -5.29
C GLU A 42 2.98 9.27 -4.84
N ASP A 43 1.79 8.83 -4.45
CA ASP A 43 1.56 7.46 -3.97
C ASP A 43 1.48 6.48 -5.14
N ALA A 44 2.43 5.55 -5.21
CA ALA A 44 2.54 4.58 -6.30
C ALA A 44 1.91 3.22 -5.97
N ALA A 45 2.06 2.74 -4.74
CA ALA A 45 1.54 1.45 -4.31
C ALA A 45 1.37 1.36 -2.79
N VAL A 46 0.50 0.46 -2.34
CA VAL A 46 0.44 0.02 -0.93
C VAL A 46 1.08 -1.36 -0.82
N SER A 47 1.93 -1.58 0.17
CA SER A 47 2.61 -2.85 0.42
C SER A 47 2.31 -3.35 1.83
N LEU A 48 2.04 -4.65 1.95
CA LEU A 48 2.01 -5.38 3.20
C LEU A 48 3.25 -6.26 3.28
N THR A 49 4.08 -6.04 4.30
CA THR A 49 5.35 -6.74 4.49
C THR A 49 5.39 -7.38 5.86
N ASP A 50 5.68 -8.67 5.93
CA ASP A 50 6.09 -9.32 7.18
C ASP A 50 7.54 -8.93 7.46
N ILE A 51 7.74 -8.01 8.39
CA ILE A 51 9.09 -7.48 8.70
C ILE A 51 9.91 -8.48 9.53
N THR A 52 9.26 -9.44 10.18
CA THR A 52 9.96 -10.51 10.92
C THR A 52 10.75 -11.42 9.99
N ASN A 53 10.20 -11.80 8.84
CA ASN A 53 10.87 -12.61 7.83
C ASN A 53 11.34 -11.79 6.62
N ASN A 54 11.21 -10.46 6.68
CA ASN A 54 11.52 -9.53 5.59
C ASN A 54 10.86 -9.94 4.26
N LYS A 55 9.60 -10.40 4.32
CA LYS A 55 8.87 -10.96 3.19
C LYS A 55 7.69 -10.07 2.82
N ARG A 56 7.62 -9.63 1.56
CA ARG A 56 6.44 -8.95 1.03
C ARG A 56 5.31 -9.96 0.88
N MET A 57 4.19 -9.70 1.54
CA MET A 57 3.01 -10.55 1.57
C MET A 57 2.01 -10.16 0.48
N ALA A 58 1.76 -8.85 0.33
CA ALA A 58 0.86 -8.31 -0.67
C ALA A 58 1.33 -6.94 -1.16
N GLN A 59 0.97 -6.58 -2.38
CA GLN A 59 1.18 -5.26 -2.94
C GLN A 59 0.01 -4.89 -3.84
N TYR A 60 -0.44 -3.65 -3.72
CA TYR A 60 -1.49 -3.08 -4.53
C TYR A 60 -0.97 -1.83 -5.22
N ALA A 61 -0.93 -1.83 -6.56
CA ALA A 61 -0.51 -0.67 -7.33
C ALA A 61 -1.63 0.37 -7.36
N LEU A 62 -1.33 1.59 -6.92
CA LEU A 62 -2.26 2.73 -6.94
C LEU A 62 -2.26 3.44 -8.30
N GLN A 63 -1.14 3.35 -9.05
CA GLN A 63 -0.99 4.02 -10.35
C GLN A 63 -1.95 3.54 -11.44
N ASP A 64 -2.52 2.33 -11.33
CA ASP A 64 -3.48 1.82 -12.32
C ASP A 64 -4.76 2.69 -12.37
N PHE A 65 -5.08 3.40 -11.29
CA PHE A 65 -6.21 4.35 -11.25
C PHE A 65 -5.89 5.71 -11.88
N ASN A 66 -4.65 6.19 -11.79
CA ASN A 66 -4.28 7.54 -12.26
C ASN A 66 -4.08 7.62 -13.78
N TYR A 67 -3.70 6.51 -14.43
CA TYR A 67 -3.49 6.48 -15.89
C TYR A 67 -4.77 6.32 -16.72
N GLY A 68 -5.91 6.05 -16.09
CA GLY A 68 -7.22 5.94 -16.76
C GLY A 68 -7.88 7.27 -17.15
N GLN A 69 -7.38 8.42 -16.70
CA GLN A 69 -7.97 9.75 -16.99
C GLN A 69 -7.15 10.65 -17.93
N SER A 70 -6.02 10.20 -18.46
CA SER A 70 -5.20 10.96 -19.41
C SER A 70 -5.32 10.44 -20.85
N GLY A 71 -6.56 10.15 -21.27
CA GLY A 71 -6.84 9.50 -22.55
C GLY A 71 -8.20 9.85 -23.14
N GLN A 72 -8.52 11.15 -23.27
CA GLN A 72 -9.44 11.70 -24.28
C GLN A 72 -9.49 13.24 -24.17
N GLY A 73 -9.11 13.92 -25.26
CA GLY A 73 -9.17 15.37 -25.41
C GLY A 73 -8.29 15.86 -26.53
#